data_AF-A0A6B3GAD4-F1
#
_entry.id   AF-A0A6B3GAD4-F1
#
_cell.length_a   1.000
_cell.length_b   1.000
_cell.length_c   1.000
_cell.angle_alpha   90.00
_cell.angle_beta   90.00
_cell.angle_gamma   90.00
#
_symmetry.space_group_name_H-M   'P 1'
#
loop_
_entity.id
_entity.type
_entity.pdbx_description
1 polymer ?
#
loop_
_entity_poly.entity_id
_entity_poly.type
_entity_poly.pdbx_seq_one_letter_code
_entity_poly.pdbx_strand_id
1 'polypeptide(L)'
;NRGRMLAASFLTKTLYVDWRVGARHFLDLLVDGDMANNQLNWQWVAGTGTDTRPNRILNPVVQGKRFDPDGAYVRRWVPELAEVKGSAIHEPWKLKGEDRAGIDYPGPVVDLAEARSRFERARGLG
;
A
#
# COMPACT_ATOMS: atom_id res chain seq x y z
N ASN A 1 4.05 -9.16 -9.00
CA ASN A 1 3.34 -7.94 -9.47
C ASN A 1 2.44 -7.26 -8.42
N ARG A 2 1.60 -7.98 -7.66
CA ARG A 2 0.60 -7.36 -6.74
C ARG A 2 1.18 -6.35 -5.73
N GLY A 3 2.34 -6.62 -5.14
CA GLY A 3 3.00 -5.68 -4.23
C GLY A 3 3.31 -4.32 -4.87
N ARG A 4 3.75 -4.31 -6.14
CA ARG A 4 3.98 -3.09 -6.92
C ARG A 4 2.70 -2.26 -7.08
N MET A 5 1.60 -2.93 -7.45
CA MET A 5 0.30 -2.26 -7.57
C MET A 5 -0.19 -1.68 -6.25
N LEU A 6 -0.01 -2.40 -5.13
CA LEU A 6 -0.44 -1.93 -3.83
C LEU A 6 0.39 -0.73 -3.36
N ALA A 7 1.71 -0.79 -3.49
CA ALA A 7 2.62 0.31 -3.17
C ALA A 7 2.32 1.55 -4.02
N ALA A 8 2.13 1.38 -5.33
CA ALA A 8 1.78 2.47 -6.24
C ALA A 8 0.42 3.10 -5.90
N SER A 9 -0.60 2.29 -5.58
CA SER A 9 -1.91 2.81 -5.19
C SER A 9 -1.85 3.53 -3.85
N PHE A 10 -1.07 3.03 -2.88
CA PHE A 10 -0.89 3.68 -1.60
C PHE A 10 -0.22 5.05 -1.77
N LEU A 11 0.87 5.11 -2.54
CA LEU A 11 1.58 6.36 -2.81
C LEU A 11 0.67 7.40 -3.49
N THR A 12 -0.02 7.00 -4.55
CA THR A 12 -0.74 7.94 -5.42
C THR A 12 -2.15 8.28 -4.93
N LYS A 13 -2.87 7.31 -4.37
CA LYS A 13 -4.29 7.46 -4.01
C LYS A 13 -4.54 7.58 -2.51
N THR A 14 -3.66 7.03 -1.68
CA THR A 14 -3.76 7.17 -0.21
C THR A 14 -2.97 8.38 0.27
N LEU A 15 -1.70 8.52 -0.15
CA LEU A 15 -0.85 9.63 0.27
C LEU A 15 -0.98 10.89 -0.60
N TYR A 16 -1.53 10.79 -1.82
CA TYR A 16 -1.55 11.86 -2.84
C TYR A 16 -0.15 12.36 -3.25
N VAL A 17 0.82 11.47 -3.35
CA VAL A 17 2.12 11.81 -3.91
C VAL A 17 2.09 11.64 -5.44
N ASP A 18 2.77 12.52 -6.16
CA ASP A 18 2.91 12.42 -7.62
C ASP A 18 3.53 11.05 -7.99
N TRP A 19 2.84 10.32 -8.87
CA TRP A 19 3.23 8.99 -9.31
C TRP A 19 4.63 8.95 -9.93
N ARG A 20 5.11 10.07 -10.51
CA ARG A 20 6.44 10.17 -11.12
C ARG A 20 7.57 9.99 -10.11
N VAL A 21 7.33 10.31 -8.84
CA VAL A 21 8.29 10.08 -7.74
C VAL A 21 8.48 8.58 -7.53
N GLY A 22 7.38 7.83 -7.41
CA GLY A 22 7.42 6.38 -7.26
C GLY A 22 7.95 5.67 -8.50
N ALA A 23 7.59 6.14 -9.70
CA ALA A 23 8.10 5.59 -10.95
C ALA A 23 9.62 5.68 -11.07
N ARG A 24 10.22 6.81 -10.68
CA ARG A 24 11.67 6.99 -10.65
C ARG A 24 12.32 6.06 -9.64
N HIS A 25 11.81 6.04 -8.41
CA HIS A 25 12.32 5.17 -7.35
C HIS A 25 12.29 3.69 -7.72
N PHE A 26 11.24 3.24 -8.41
CA PHE A 26 11.16 1.86 -8.89
C PHE A 26 12.18 1.56 -10.00
N LEU A 27 12.41 2.48 -10.94
CA LEU A 27 13.42 2.28 -11.97
C LEU A 27 14.83 2.19 -11.38
N ASP A 28 15.11 2.94 -10.32
CA ASP A 28 16.43 2.94 -9.67
C ASP A 28 16.73 1.62 -8.93
N LEU A 29 15.69 0.87 -8.51
CA LEU A 29 15.84 -0.31 -7.63
C LEU A 29 15.45 -1.64 -8.28
N LEU A 30 14.60 -1.63 -9.31
CA LEU A 30 14.10 -2.86 -9.92
C LEU A 30 15.11 -3.41 -10.93
N VAL A 31 15.62 -4.61 -10.64
CA VAL A 31 16.50 -5.36 -11.56
C VAL A 31 15.79 -5.70 -12.88
N ASP A 32 14.47 -5.83 -12.86
CA ASP A 32 13.60 -6.02 -14.04
C ASP A 32 12.98 -4.69 -14.54
N GLY A 33 13.59 -3.56 -14.21
CA GLY A 33 13.12 -2.23 -14.57
C GLY A 33 13.14 -2.01 -16.08
N ASP A 34 11.96 -2.07 -16.71
CA ASP A 34 11.75 -1.59 -18.07
C ASP A 34 11.03 -0.23 -18.04
N MET A 35 11.55 0.74 -18.78
CA MET A 35 11.04 2.11 -18.74
C MET A 35 9.58 2.19 -19.20
N ALA A 36 9.21 1.55 -20.30
CA ALA A 36 7.86 1.62 -20.83
C ALA A 36 6.86 0.95 -19.88
N ASN A 37 7.15 -0.28 -19.45
CA ASN A 37 6.31 -1.04 -18.54
C ASN A 37 6.17 -0.36 -17.18
N ASN A 38 7.25 0.22 -16.62
CA ASN A 38 7.17 0.92 -15.35
C ASN A 38 6.27 2.16 -15.46
N GLN A 39 6.52 3.03 -16.46
CA GLN A 39 5.75 4.26 -16.64
C GLN A 39 4.26 3.98 -16.90
N LEU A 40 3.94 2.98 -17.73
CA LEU A 40 2.56 2.59 -18.03
C LEU A 40 1.84 2.04 -16.79
N ASN A 41 2.49 1.17 -16.01
CA ASN A 41 1.90 0.63 -14.79
C ASN A 41 1.63 1.73 -13.75
N TRP A 42 2.55 2.68 -13.59
CA TRP A 42 2.35 3.80 -12.66
C TRP A 42 1.23 4.74 -13.09
N GLN A 43 1.16 5.11 -14.37
CA GLN A 43 0.06 5.92 -14.90
C GLN A 43 -1.29 5.24 -14.71
N TRP A 44 -1.37 3.94 -15.02
CA TRP A 44 -2.58 3.16 -14.84
C TRP A 44 -3.03 3.14 -13.37
N VAL A 45 -2.13 2.85 -12.43
CA VAL A 45 -2.48 2.82 -11.00
C VAL A 45 -2.87 4.21 -10.48
N ALA A 46 -2.23 5.28 -10.93
CA ALA A 46 -2.56 6.66 -10.58
C ALA A 46 -3.91 7.13 -11.15
N GLY A 47 -4.51 6.37 -12.07
CA GLY A 47 -5.73 6.75 -12.77
C GLY A 47 -5.50 7.87 -13.78
N THR A 48 -4.28 7.98 -14.32
CA THR A 48 -3.94 8.91 -15.41
C THR A 48 -3.87 8.12 -16.73
N GLY A 49 -4.37 8.69 -17.82
CA GLY A 49 -4.43 8.02 -19.12
C GLY A 49 -5.67 7.15 -19.30
N THR A 50 -5.57 6.07 -20.08
CA THR A 50 -6.71 5.21 -20.48
C THR A 50 -7.03 4.14 -19.43
N ASP A 51 -7.23 4.54 -18.16
CA ASP A 51 -7.67 3.62 -17.12
C ASP A 51 -9.19 3.42 -17.15
N THR A 52 -9.64 2.16 -17.10
CA THR A 52 -11.06 1.79 -17.01
C THR A 52 -11.62 1.90 -15.59
N ARG A 53 -10.76 2.05 -14.56
CA ARG A 53 -11.16 2.18 -13.15
C ARG A 53 -10.33 3.26 -12.40
N PRO A 54 -10.31 4.52 -12.90
CA PRO A 54 -9.40 5.57 -12.41
C PRO A 54 -9.54 5.85 -10.91
N ASN A 55 -10.74 5.65 -10.36
CA ASN A 55 -11.07 5.94 -8.97
C ASN A 55 -10.90 4.74 -8.02
N ARG A 56 -10.40 3.59 -8.50
CA ARG A 56 -10.21 2.42 -7.65
C ARG A 56 -9.02 2.63 -6.71
N ILE A 57 -9.29 2.67 -5.41
CA ILE A 57 -8.29 2.65 -4.33
C ILE A 57 -8.09 1.22 -3.85
N LEU A 58 -6.83 0.81 -3.65
CA LEU A 58 -6.50 -0.47 -3.01
C LEU A 58 -6.25 -0.25 -1.52
N ASN A 59 -7.12 -0.78 -0.67
CA ASN A 59 -6.89 -0.78 0.78
C ASN A 59 -5.82 -1.84 1.14
N PRO A 60 -4.67 -1.45 1.72
CA PRO A 60 -3.57 -2.37 2.02
C PRO A 60 -3.94 -3.46 3.01
N VAL A 61 -4.75 -3.16 4.03
CA VAL A 61 -5.22 -4.16 5.03
C VAL A 61 -6.09 -5.22 4.36
N VAL A 62 -7.04 -4.80 3.53
CA VAL A 62 -7.93 -5.74 2.81
C VAL A 62 -7.13 -6.59 1.83
N GLN A 63 -6.13 -6.02 1.14
CA GLN A 63 -5.26 -6.80 0.26
C GLN A 63 -4.38 -7.78 1.05
N GLY A 64 -3.79 -7.34 2.18
CA GLY A 64 -2.98 -8.19 3.06
C GLY A 64 -3.76 -9.40 3.56
N LYS A 65 -4.92 -9.19 4.18
CA LYS A 65 -5.79 -10.27 4.66
C LYS A 65 -6.24 -11.24 3.56
N ARG A 66 -6.38 -10.77 2.32
CA ARG A 66 -6.80 -11.60 1.19
C ARG A 66 -5.67 -12.42 0.57
N PHE A 67 -4.48 -11.84 0.46
CA PHE A 67 -3.37 -12.42 -0.32
C PHE A 67 -2.21 -12.95 0.54
N ASP A 68 -2.21 -12.62 1.82
CA ASP A 68 -1.29 -13.11 2.83
C ASP A 68 -2.06 -13.40 4.13
N PRO A 69 -3.08 -14.29 4.10
CA PRO A 69 -4.04 -14.46 5.20
C PRO A 69 -3.38 -14.78 6.54
N ASP A 70 -2.30 -15.56 6.50
CA ASP A 70 -1.54 -15.93 7.69
C ASP A 70 -0.45 -14.92 8.05
N GLY A 71 -0.07 -14.02 7.13
CA GLY A 71 0.97 -13.02 7.36
C GLY A 71 2.40 -13.47 7.08
N ALA A 72 2.59 -14.59 6.39
CA ALA A 72 3.90 -15.19 6.15
C ALA A 72 4.79 -14.26 5.32
N TYR A 73 4.22 -13.54 4.34
CA TYR A 73 4.99 -12.57 3.55
C TYR A 73 5.43 -11.39 4.41
N VAL A 74 4.52 -10.82 5.22
CA VAL A 74 4.87 -9.67 6.07
C VAL A 74 5.94 -10.06 7.09
N ARG A 75 5.81 -11.19 7.81
CA ARG A 75 6.85 -11.64 8.77
C ARG A 75 8.22 -11.83 8.14
N ARG A 76 8.26 -12.29 6.89
CA ARG A 76 9.52 -12.50 6.18
C ARG A 76 10.27 -11.18 5.91
N TRP A 77 9.54 -10.10 5.65
CA TRP A 77 10.12 -8.83 5.19
C TRP A 77 10.08 -7.70 6.22
N VAL A 78 9.33 -7.87 7.31
CA VAL A 78 9.16 -6.91 8.41
C VAL A 78 9.46 -7.65 9.72
N PRO A 79 10.75 -7.90 10.04
CA PRO A 79 11.16 -8.76 11.15
C PRO A 79 10.68 -8.27 12.52
N GLU A 80 10.49 -6.96 12.69
CA GLU A 80 9.92 -6.38 13.91
C GLU A 80 8.47 -6.80 14.20
N LEU A 81 7.79 -7.41 13.21
CA LEU A 81 6.46 -8.00 13.35
C LEU A 81 6.47 -9.54 13.33
N ALA A 82 7.64 -10.20 13.37
CA ALA A 82 7.75 -11.65 13.23
C ALA A 82 6.93 -12.44 14.26
N GLU A 83 6.84 -11.93 15.50
CA GLU A 83 6.11 -12.59 16.59
C GLU A 83 4.59 -12.35 16.56
N VAL A 84 4.11 -11.43 15.72
CA VAL A 84 2.67 -11.15 15.61
C VAL A 84 1.97 -12.30 14.90
N LYS A 85 1.05 -12.98 15.59
CA LYS A 85 0.40 -14.20 15.10
C LYS A 85 -0.82 -13.93 14.20
N GLY A 86 -1.04 -14.82 13.24
CA GLY A 86 -2.19 -14.80 12.33
C GLY A 86 -2.35 -13.50 11.55
N SER A 87 -3.59 -13.15 11.26
CA SER A 87 -3.94 -11.98 10.43
C SER A 87 -3.81 -10.63 11.14
N ALA A 88 -3.53 -10.62 12.45
CA ALA A 88 -3.34 -9.39 13.23
C ALA A 88 -2.13 -8.58 12.77
N ILE A 89 -1.16 -9.22 12.12
CA ILE A 89 0.02 -8.59 11.52
C ILE A 89 -0.30 -7.56 10.44
N HIS A 90 -1.51 -7.61 9.84
CA HIS A 90 -1.96 -6.60 8.88
C HIS A 90 -2.51 -5.34 9.55
N GLU A 91 -2.73 -5.37 10.87
CA GLU A 91 -3.23 -4.24 11.66
C GLU A 91 -2.52 -4.15 13.03
N PRO A 92 -1.17 -4.08 13.08
CA PRO A 92 -0.41 -4.17 14.33
C PRO A 92 -0.73 -3.03 15.31
N TRP A 93 -1.21 -1.88 14.82
CA TRP A 93 -1.65 -0.76 15.65
C TRP A 93 -2.93 -1.04 16.45
N LYS A 94 -3.65 -2.13 16.15
CA LYS A 94 -4.83 -2.57 16.90
C LYS A 94 -4.52 -3.55 18.03
N LEU A 95 -3.28 -4.04 18.13
CA LEU A 95 -2.83 -4.85 19.25
C LEU A 95 -2.97 -4.07 20.57
N LYS A 96 -3.05 -4.79 21.69
CA LYS A 96 -3.27 -4.20 23.02
C LYS A 96 -2.28 -4.79 24.04
N GLY A 97 -2.05 -4.06 25.12
CA GLY A 97 -1.24 -4.52 26.24
C GLY A 97 0.17 -4.92 25.81
N GLU A 98 0.64 -6.05 26.34
CA GLU A 98 1.99 -6.58 26.09
C GLU A 98 2.24 -6.87 24.61
N ASP A 99 1.23 -7.35 23.87
CA ASP A 99 1.37 -7.63 22.43
C ASP A 99 1.73 -6.38 21.61
N ARG A 100 1.18 -5.20 21.99
CA ARG A 100 1.54 -3.94 21.33
C ARG A 100 2.85 -3.36 21.86
N ALA A 101 3.08 -3.48 23.17
CA ALA A 101 4.30 -2.97 23.80
C ALA A 101 5.55 -3.75 23.37
N GLY A 102 5.40 -5.02 22.98
CA GLY A 102 6.47 -5.91 22.55
C GLY A 102 6.93 -5.72 21.09
N ILE A 103 6.34 -4.80 20.32
CA ILE A 103 6.72 -4.55 18.93
C ILE A 103 7.21 -3.11 18.72
N ASP A 104 8.37 -2.96 18.08
CA ASP A 104 8.92 -1.68 17.65
C ASP A 104 8.48 -1.38 16.21
N TYR A 105 7.18 -1.17 16.02
CA TYR A 105 6.59 -0.85 14.71
C TYR A 105 5.70 0.38 14.80
N PRO A 106 5.82 1.35 13.87
CA PRO A 106 5.08 2.60 13.94
C PRO A 106 3.57 2.41 13.79
N GLY A 107 2.82 3.42 14.24
CA GLY A 107 1.42 3.56 13.87
C GLY A 107 1.26 3.85 12.38
N PRO A 108 0.04 3.73 11.82
CA PRO A 108 -0.21 4.05 10.43
C PRO A 108 0.10 5.54 10.16
N VAL A 109 0.78 5.82 9.05
CA VAL A 109 1.14 7.19 8.63
C VAL A 109 -0.10 8.04 8.33
N VAL A 110 -1.22 7.40 7.95
CA VAL A 110 -2.50 8.04 7.69
C VAL A 110 -3.63 7.08 8.04
N ASP A 111 -4.77 7.62 8.50
CA ASP A 111 -5.99 6.83 8.62
C ASP A 111 -6.54 6.48 7.23
N LEU A 112 -6.84 5.20 6.99
CA LEU A 112 -7.24 4.73 5.66
C LEU A 112 -8.65 5.17 5.28
N ALA A 113 -9.55 5.38 6.24
CA ALA A 113 -10.90 5.87 5.96
C ALA A 113 -10.86 7.37 5.64
N GLU A 114 -10.08 8.14 6.40
CA GLU A 114 -9.84 9.55 6.12
C GLU A 114 -9.18 9.75 4.75
N ALA A 115 -8.11 9.00 4.45
CA ALA A 115 -7.43 9.07 3.16
C ALA A 115 -8.35 8.74 1.99
N ARG A 116 -9.21 7.72 2.15
CA ARG A 116 -10.24 7.39 1.16
C ARG A 116 -11.24 8.53 0.98
N SER A 117 -11.74 9.09 2.07
CA SER A 117 -12.71 10.19 2.03
C SER A 117 -12.10 11.45 1.39
N ARG A 118 -10.83 11.75 1.69
CA ARG A 118 -10.06 12.79 1.01
C ARG A 118 -9.97 12.51 -0.49
N PHE A 119 -9.76 11.25 -0.87
CA PHE A 119 -9.66 10.87 -2.27
C PHE A 119 -10.97 11.11 -3.03
N GLU A 120 -12.08 10.64 -2.47
CA GLU A 120 -13.41 10.77 -3.04
C GLU A 120 -13.80 12.25 -3.21
N ARG A 121 -13.55 13.10 -2.20
CA ARG A 121 -13.79 14.55 -2.29
C ARG A 121 -12.97 15.22 -3.39
N ALA A 122 -11.67 14.94 -3.47
CA ALA A 122 -10.79 15.53 -4.49
C ALA A 122 -11.16 15.12 -5.93
N ARG A 123 -11.96 14.07 -6.10
CA ARG A 123 -12.47 13.59 -7.39
C ARG A 123 -13.95 13.92 -7.63
N GLY A 124 -14.62 14.62 -6.71
CA GLY A 124 -16.05 14.94 -6.82
C GLY A 124 -16.96 13.71 -6.74
N LEU A 125 -16.56 12.69 -5.97
CA LEU A 125 -17.26 11.41 -5.84
C LEU A 125 -18.08 11.27 -4.54
N GLY A 126 -18.08 12.30 -3.69
CA GLY A 126 -18.69 12.29 -2.36
C GLY A 126 -19.61 13.49 -2.12
#